data_AF-A0AAW1VMX4-F1
#
_entry.id   AF-A0AAW1VMX4-F1
#
_cell.length_a   1.000
_cell.length_b   1.000
_cell.length_c   1.000
_cell.angle_alpha   90.00
_cell.angle_beta   90.00
_cell.angle_gamma   90.00
#
_symmetry.space_group_name_H-M   'P 1'
#
loop_
_entity.id
_entity.type
_entity.pdbx_description
1 polymer ?
#
loop_
_entity_poly.entity_id
_entity_poly.type
_entity_poly.pdbx_seq_one_letter_code
_entity_poly.pdbx_strand_id
1 'polypeptide(L)'
;MAKAASTLFLEDWLRSVSGYGNSFSPRNHSASSARAIIQAWAELRDSLQHQSFQSHHLQSLKTLVNSQTSLHVAEPQAKLLLSILSSPNLYLPHESYTLFLRLLYIWVRKSARPSSVLIDSAVEVISNLFSSTQYDSKKSPSLFSEAVLLLGSFSFAPLASEISKTVCLELLCKLLAEEYQLLGSFSGLIPEVLAGIGYALSSSKSVHFVTILDFILSIWG
;
A
#
# COMPACT_ATOMS: atom_id res chain seq x y z
N MET A 1 -28.95 -13.74 -12.65
CA MET A 1 -28.39 -12.92 -11.55
C MET A 1 -26.87 -13.05 -11.59
N ALA A 2 -26.16 -11.98 -11.95
CA ALA A 2 -24.71 -12.00 -12.04
C ALA A 2 -24.12 -12.16 -10.62
N LYS A 3 -23.30 -13.19 -10.43
CA LYS A 3 -22.52 -13.43 -9.21
C LYS A 3 -21.56 -12.23 -9.10
N ALA A 4 -21.85 -11.26 -8.25
CA ALA A 4 -20.93 -10.15 -8.01
C ALA A 4 -19.59 -10.76 -7.58
N ALA A 5 -18.53 -10.49 -8.35
CA ALA A 5 -17.19 -10.85 -7.94
C ALA A 5 -16.96 -10.22 -6.56
N SER A 6 -16.60 -11.02 -5.56
CA SER A 6 -16.31 -10.52 -4.22
C SER A 6 -15.17 -9.51 -4.30
N THR A 7 -15.47 -8.21 -4.24
CA THR A 7 -14.48 -7.14 -4.24
C THR A 7 -13.68 -7.24 -2.94
N LEU A 8 -12.48 -7.82 -3.02
CA LEU A 8 -11.61 -8.07 -1.87
C LEU A 8 -11.04 -6.75 -1.30
N PHE A 9 -10.83 -5.77 -2.18
CA PHE A 9 -10.22 -4.49 -1.89
C PHE A 9 -11.29 -3.37 -1.87
N LEU A 10 -11.22 -2.51 -0.86
CA LEU A 10 -12.22 -1.47 -0.63
C LEU A 10 -12.12 -0.36 -1.68
N GLU A 11 -10.92 -0.01 -2.12
CA GLU A 11 -10.68 1.00 -3.16
C GLU A 11 -11.26 0.57 -4.52
N ASP A 12 -11.25 -0.73 -4.83
CA ASP A 12 -11.87 -1.26 -6.06
C ASP A 12 -13.39 -1.14 -5.99
N TRP A 13 -13.97 -1.43 -4.83
CA TRP A 13 -15.40 -1.22 -4.60
C TRP A 13 -15.76 0.27 -4.70
N LEU A 14 -15.01 1.15 -4.04
CA LEU A 14 -15.20 2.61 -4.09
C LEU A 14 -15.13 3.15 -5.52
N ARG A 15 -14.19 2.65 -6.32
CA ARG A 15 -14.05 3.00 -7.74
C ARG A 15 -15.26 2.55 -8.57
N SER A 16 -15.84 1.39 -8.26
CA SER A 16 -17.01 0.87 -8.98
C SER A 16 -18.29 1.68 -8.72
N VAL A 17 -18.43 2.26 -7.52
CA VAL A 17 -19.64 3.00 -7.12
C VAL A 17 -19.55 4.51 -7.38
N SER A 18 -18.35 5.07 -7.48
CA SER A 18 -18.12 6.52 -7.62
C SER A 18 -18.36 7.06 -9.04
N GLY A 19 -18.89 6.25 -9.97
CA GLY A 19 -19.15 6.71 -11.33
C GLY A 19 -17.90 7.00 -12.16
N TYR A 20 -16.69 6.72 -11.65
CA TYR A 20 -15.45 6.57 -12.43
C TYR A 20 -15.48 5.31 -13.33
N GLY A 21 -16.66 4.98 -13.85
CA GLY A 21 -16.87 3.92 -14.80
C GLY A 21 -16.24 4.28 -16.13
N ASN A 22 -15.23 3.50 -16.51
CA ASN A 22 -14.82 3.24 -17.90
C ASN A 22 -13.97 4.29 -18.66
N SER A 23 -13.06 5.03 -18.00
CA SER A 23 -11.85 5.52 -18.70
C SER A 23 -10.60 4.68 -18.41
N PHE A 24 -10.59 3.95 -17.29
CA PHE A 24 -9.86 2.71 -17.20
C PHE A 24 -10.83 1.61 -17.62
N SER A 25 -10.84 1.26 -18.90
CA SER A 25 -11.01 -0.16 -19.25
C SER A 25 -10.14 -0.96 -18.26
N PRO A 26 -10.47 -2.22 -17.90
CA PRO A 26 -9.42 -3.10 -17.45
C PRO A 26 -8.37 -2.95 -18.53
N ARG A 27 -7.23 -2.28 -18.25
CA ARG A 27 -6.16 -2.27 -19.22
C ARG A 27 -6.04 -3.74 -19.54
N ASN A 28 -6.14 -4.08 -20.82
CA ASN A 28 -5.84 -5.41 -21.32
C ASN A 28 -4.34 -5.67 -21.07
N HIS A 29 -3.90 -5.55 -19.82
CA HIS A 29 -2.75 -6.17 -19.27
C HIS A 29 -3.14 -7.63 -19.34
N SER A 30 -2.73 -8.25 -20.45
CA SER A 30 -2.62 -9.69 -20.55
C SER A 30 -2.17 -10.19 -19.18
N ALA A 31 -3.00 -10.99 -18.52
CA ALA A 31 -2.69 -11.50 -17.19
C ALA A 31 -1.25 -12.00 -17.22
N SER A 32 -0.38 -11.41 -16.39
CA SER A 32 1.02 -11.80 -16.35
C SER A 32 1.06 -13.30 -16.14
N SER A 33 1.76 -14.02 -17.02
CA SER A 33 1.88 -15.46 -16.88
C SER A 33 2.49 -15.80 -15.51
N ALA A 34 2.13 -16.94 -14.94
CA ALA A 34 2.73 -17.40 -13.68
C ALA A 34 4.28 -17.40 -13.76
N ARG A 35 4.83 -17.71 -14.94
CA ARG A 35 6.26 -17.63 -15.22
C ARG A 35 6.81 -16.22 -15.07
N ALA A 36 6.11 -15.19 -15.57
CA ALA A 36 6.53 -13.79 -15.42
C ALA A 36 6.51 -13.34 -13.97
N ILE A 37 5.52 -13.79 -13.17
CA ILE A 37 5.44 -13.50 -11.74
C ILE A 37 6.61 -14.16 -11.00
N ILE A 38 6.90 -15.43 -11.27
CA ILE A 38 8.03 -16.17 -10.67
C ILE A 38 9.35 -15.49 -11.01
N GLN A 39 9.55 -15.12 -12.28
CA GLN A 39 10.76 -14.41 -12.71
C GLN A 39 10.88 -13.06 -11.99
N ALA A 40 9.82 -12.28 -11.93
CA ALA A 40 9.85 -10.97 -11.27
C ALA A 40 10.26 -11.07 -9.79
N TRP A 41 9.79 -12.09 -9.07
CA TRP A 41 10.25 -12.34 -7.70
C TRP A 41 11.70 -12.80 -7.61
N ALA A 42 12.20 -13.55 -8.59
CA ALA A 42 13.62 -13.94 -8.66
C ALA A 42 14.51 -12.71 -8.86
N GLU A 43 14.18 -11.84 -9.82
CA GLU A 43 14.90 -10.59 -10.08
C GLU A 43 14.96 -9.70 -8.82
N LEU A 44 13.86 -9.59 -8.06
CA LEU A 44 13.89 -8.81 -6.81
C LEU A 44 14.81 -9.43 -5.75
N ARG A 45 14.86 -10.76 -5.67
CA ARG A 45 15.80 -11.45 -4.77
C ARG A 45 17.24 -11.19 -5.19
N ASP A 46 17.52 -11.21 -6.47
CA ASP A 46 18.86 -10.96 -7.02
C ASP A 46 19.32 -9.53 -6.72
N SER A 47 18.42 -8.54 -6.69
CA SER A 47 18.75 -7.17 -6.29
C SER A 47 19.36 -7.08 -4.87
N LEU A 48 18.85 -7.90 -3.94
CA LEU A 48 19.34 -7.96 -2.56
C LEU A 48 20.65 -8.75 -2.48
N GLN A 49 20.80 -9.81 -3.27
CA GLN A 49 22.05 -10.59 -3.30
C GLN A 49 23.22 -9.78 -3.84
N HIS A 50 22.98 -8.98 -4.89
CA HIS A 50 24.01 -8.16 -5.53
C HIS A 50 24.08 -6.74 -4.97
N GLN A 51 23.26 -6.39 -3.97
CA GLN A 51 23.20 -5.07 -3.34
C GLN A 51 23.08 -3.94 -4.38
N SER A 52 22.28 -4.16 -5.43
CA SER A 52 22.11 -3.21 -6.54
C SER A 52 20.66 -3.22 -7.02
N PHE A 53 20.07 -2.03 -7.14
CA PHE A 53 18.73 -1.86 -7.72
C PHE A 53 18.81 -1.19 -9.09
N GLN A 54 18.27 -1.83 -10.13
CA GLN A 54 18.39 -1.40 -11.52
C GLN A 54 17.01 -1.30 -12.19
N SER A 55 16.97 -0.80 -13.42
CA SER A 55 15.73 -0.59 -14.18
C SER A 55 14.92 -1.88 -14.40
N HIS A 56 15.57 -3.03 -14.59
CA HIS A 56 14.87 -4.31 -14.75
C HIS A 56 14.19 -4.76 -13.44
N HIS A 57 14.79 -4.51 -12.26
CA HIS A 57 14.12 -4.73 -10.97
C HIS A 57 12.86 -3.86 -10.82
N LEU A 58 12.89 -2.62 -11.29
CA LEU A 58 11.71 -1.76 -11.33
C LEU A 58 10.62 -2.32 -12.26
N GLN A 59 11.00 -2.87 -13.42
CA GLN A 59 10.03 -3.53 -14.31
C GLN A 59 9.45 -4.81 -13.69
N SER A 60 10.24 -5.54 -12.91
CA SER A 60 9.77 -6.67 -12.11
C SER A 60 8.72 -6.23 -11.09
N LEU A 61 8.93 -5.14 -10.35
CA LEU A 61 7.90 -4.58 -9.45
C LEU A 61 6.61 -4.22 -10.20
N LYS A 62 6.71 -3.54 -11.34
CA LYS A 62 5.55 -3.18 -12.18
C LYS A 62 4.81 -4.43 -12.63
N THR A 63 5.52 -5.47 -13.06
CA THR A 63 4.94 -6.75 -13.47
C THR A 63 4.15 -7.40 -12.33
N LEU A 64 4.70 -7.38 -11.11
CA LEU A 64 4.03 -7.91 -9.92
C LEU A 64 2.76 -7.12 -9.61
N VAL A 65 2.85 -5.79 -9.49
CA VAL A 65 1.69 -4.94 -9.18
C VAL A 65 0.59 -5.06 -10.24
N ASN A 66 0.95 -5.10 -11.52
CA ASN A 66 0.01 -5.26 -12.63
C ASN A 66 -0.68 -6.64 -12.64
N SER A 67 -0.15 -7.62 -11.90
CA SER A 67 -0.79 -8.93 -11.74
C SER A 67 -1.97 -8.91 -10.75
N GLN A 68 -2.17 -7.79 -10.03
CA GLN A 68 -3.32 -7.44 -9.18
C GLN A 68 -4.03 -8.62 -8.51
N THR A 69 -5.24 -8.97 -8.98
CA THR A 69 -6.16 -9.94 -8.39
C THR A 69 -5.61 -11.37 -8.41
N SER A 70 -4.73 -11.69 -9.35
CA SER A 70 -4.05 -12.98 -9.47
C SER A 70 -2.81 -13.09 -8.57
N LEU A 71 -2.28 -11.97 -8.07
CA LEU A 71 -1.11 -11.99 -7.20
C LEU A 71 -1.50 -12.39 -5.78
N HIS A 72 -0.83 -13.41 -5.24
CA HIS A 72 -0.81 -13.70 -3.82
C HIS A 72 0.61 -13.44 -3.32
N VAL A 73 0.76 -12.49 -2.39
CA VAL A 73 2.05 -12.22 -1.74
C VAL A 73 2.11 -13.08 -0.48
N ALA A 74 2.97 -14.09 -0.49
CA ALA A 74 3.22 -14.95 0.66
C ALA A 74 4.24 -14.32 1.62
N GLU A 75 4.32 -14.85 2.84
CA GLU A 75 5.22 -14.36 3.89
C GLU A 75 6.71 -14.25 3.46
N PRO A 76 7.31 -15.21 2.72
CA PRO A 76 8.68 -15.06 2.23
C PRO A 76 8.85 -13.87 1.26
N GLN A 77 7.84 -13.57 0.46
CA GLN A 77 7.86 -12.43 -0.45
C GLN A 77 7.70 -11.12 0.31
N ALA A 78 6.82 -11.06 1.31
CA ALA A 78 6.72 -9.91 2.20
C ALA A 78 8.05 -9.62 2.93
N LYS A 79 8.73 -10.66 3.44
CA LYS A 79 10.08 -10.54 4.03
C LYS A 79 11.08 -9.97 3.02
N LEU A 80 11.08 -10.46 1.78
CA LEU A 80 11.94 -9.93 0.72
C LEU A 80 11.70 -8.43 0.47
N LEU A 81 10.44 -8.01 0.35
CA LEU A 81 10.08 -6.59 0.13
C LEU A 81 10.60 -5.72 1.29
N LEU A 82 10.38 -6.17 2.53
CA LEU A 82 10.84 -5.46 3.72
C LEU A 82 12.38 -5.39 3.79
N SER A 83 13.08 -6.47 3.46
CA SER A 83 14.55 -6.47 3.41
C SER A 83 15.11 -5.53 2.35
N ILE A 84 14.42 -5.35 1.22
CA ILE A 84 14.84 -4.38 0.20
C ILE A 84 14.60 -2.96 0.70
N LEU A 85 13.42 -2.68 1.26
CA LEU A 85 13.06 -1.35 1.78
C LEU A 85 13.93 -0.90 2.96
N SER A 86 14.38 -1.83 3.80
CA SER A 86 15.22 -1.54 4.95
C SER A 86 16.72 -1.59 4.65
N SER A 87 17.12 -1.96 3.43
CA SER A 87 18.54 -2.09 3.08
C SER A 87 19.20 -0.71 2.96
N PRO A 88 20.23 -0.39 3.76
CA PRO A 88 20.92 0.89 3.68
C PRO A 88 21.80 1.01 2.43
N ASN A 89 22.11 -0.10 1.76
CA ASN A 89 23.01 -0.14 0.61
C ASN A 89 22.26 -0.06 -0.74
N LEU A 90 20.92 -0.12 -0.72
CA LEU A 90 20.11 -0.08 -1.94
C LEU A 90 19.56 1.32 -2.17
N TYR A 91 19.95 1.91 -3.30
CA TYR A 91 19.35 3.16 -3.78
C TYR A 91 18.11 2.85 -4.60
N LEU A 92 16.95 3.14 -4.03
CA LEU A 92 15.66 2.88 -4.66
C LEU A 92 15.17 4.14 -5.40
N PRO A 93 14.74 4.04 -6.67
CA PRO A 93 14.12 5.16 -7.36
C PRO A 93 12.76 5.48 -6.72
N HIS A 94 12.36 6.76 -6.73
CA HIS A 94 11.13 7.22 -6.06
C HIS A 94 9.87 6.42 -6.46
N GLU A 95 9.74 6.05 -7.75
CA GLU A 95 8.61 5.27 -8.25
C GLU A 95 8.50 3.88 -7.60
N SER A 96 9.62 3.29 -7.18
CA SER A 96 9.63 1.94 -6.60
C SER A 96 8.92 1.88 -5.25
N TYR A 97 9.01 2.94 -4.43
CA TYR A 97 8.34 2.97 -3.12
C TYR A 97 6.84 2.78 -3.25
N THR A 98 6.18 3.49 -4.16
CA THR A 98 4.75 3.31 -4.43
C THR A 98 4.41 1.85 -4.76
N LEU A 99 5.23 1.18 -5.57
CA LEU A 99 5.02 -0.23 -5.92
C LEU A 99 5.27 -1.17 -4.73
N PHE A 100 6.27 -0.90 -3.89
CA PHE A 100 6.52 -1.65 -2.66
C PHE A 100 5.35 -1.54 -1.67
N LEU A 101 4.86 -0.32 -1.43
CA LEU A 101 3.71 -0.10 -0.55
C LEU A 101 2.47 -0.85 -1.07
N ARG A 102 2.22 -0.82 -2.38
CA ARG A 102 1.12 -1.56 -2.99
C ARG A 102 1.23 -3.07 -2.78
N LEU A 103 2.43 -3.64 -2.92
CA LEU A 103 2.65 -5.08 -2.72
C LEU A 103 2.49 -5.47 -1.23
N LEU A 104 2.95 -4.63 -0.30
CA LEU A 104 2.73 -4.84 1.13
C LEU A 104 1.25 -4.74 1.50
N TYR A 105 0.52 -3.81 0.89
CA TYR A 105 -0.93 -3.69 1.05
C TYR A 105 -1.64 -4.97 0.59
N ILE A 106 -1.30 -5.48 -0.60
CA ILE A 106 -1.82 -6.74 -1.12
C ILE A 106 -1.52 -7.89 -0.16
N TRP A 107 -0.30 -7.95 0.38
CA TRP A 107 0.09 -8.96 1.37
C TRP A 107 -0.81 -8.91 2.61
N VAL A 108 -0.95 -7.76 3.26
CA VAL A 108 -1.73 -7.62 4.50
C VAL A 108 -3.20 -7.96 4.27
N ARG A 109 -3.77 -7.56 3.13
CA ARG A 109 -5.20 -7.76 2.84
C ARG A 109 -5.55 -9.16 2.36
N LYS A 110 -4.67 -9.83 1.61
CA LYS A 110 -4.94 -11.18 1.06
C LYS A 110 -4.41 -12.31 1.94
N SER A 111 -3.52 -12.02 2.88
CA SER A 111 -3.01 -13.04 3.79
C SER A 111 -4.09 -13.48 4.78
N ALA A 112 -4.43 -14.76 4.78
CA ALA A 112 -5.42 -15.29 5.72
C ALA A 112 -4.94 -15.25 7.19
N ARG A 113 -3.63 -15.49 7.42
CA ARG A 113 -3.00 -15.53 8.74
C ARG A 113 -1.54 -15.06 8.67
N PRO A 114 -1.28 -13.77 8.40
CA PRO A 114 0.09 -13.25 8.43
C PRO A 114 0.70 -13.39 9.83
N SER A 115 2.00 -13.67 9.92
CA SER A 115 2.72 -13.65 11.20
C SER A 115 2.63 -12.26 11.84
N SER A 116 2.18 -12.22 13.10
CA SER A 116 2.09 -10.98 13.90
C SER A 116 3.46 -10.28 13.99
N VAL A 117 4.53 -11.06 14.22
CA VAL A 117 5.92 -10.56 14.27
C VAL A 117 6.32 -9.90 12.97
N LEU A 118 5.91 -10.46 11.82
CA LEU A 118 6.22 -9.87 10.52
C LEU A 118 5.42 -8.59 10.27
N ILE A 119 4.16 -8.53 10.71
CA ILE A 119 3.38 -7.29 10.64
C ILE A 119 4.05 -6.20 11.46
N ASP A 120 4.45 -6.49 12.70
CA ASP A 120 5.09 -5.51 13.56
C ASP A 120 6.43 -5.03 12.97
N SER A 121 7.24 -5.95 12.44
CA SER A 121 8.46 -5.59 11.70
C SER A 121 8.17 -4.75 10.46
N ALA A 122 7.08 -5.03 9.74
CA ALA A 122 6.67 -4.22 8.60
C ALA A 122 6.34 -2.79 9.02
N VAL A 123 5.59 -2.62 10.10
CA VAL A 123 5.22 -1.30 10.64
C VAL A 123 6.46 -0.52 11.08
N GLU A 124 7.44 -1.17 11.70
CA GLU A 124 8.71 -0.53 12.05
C GLU A 124 9.47 -0.04 10.80
N VAL A 125 9.61 -0.88 9.77
CA VAL A 125 10.28 -0.51 8.51
C VAL A 125 9.57 0.67 7.84
N ILE A 126 8.24 0.65 7.79
CA ILE A 126 7.45 1.74 7.18
C ILE A 126 7.53 3.03 8.00
N SER A 127 7.52 2.94 9.34
CA SER A 127 7.69 4.10 10.22
C SER A 127 9.04 4.78 9.99
N ASN A 128 10.11 3.98 9.90
CA ASN A 128 11.45 4.48 9.60
C ASN A 128 11.53 5.10 8.20
N LEU A 129 10.88 4.49 7.20
CA LEU A 129 10.81 5.01 5.85
C LEU A 129 10.17 6.41 5.82
N PHE A 130 9.01 6.59 6.48
CA PHE A 130 8.30 7.87 6.50
C PHE A 130 8.99 8.93 7.37
N SER A 131 9.78 8.51 8.35
CA SER A 131 10.61 9.41 9.15
C SER A 131 11.88 9.86 8.43
N SER A 132 12.29 9.15 7.37
CA SER A 132 13.51 9.47 6.61
C SER A 132 13.30 10.64 5.65
N THR A 133 14.36 11.42 5.40
CA THR A 133 14.35 12.53 4.42
C THR A 133 14.10 12.09 2.97
N GLN A 134 14.02 10.79 2.71
CA GLN A 134 13.74 10.22 1.39
C GLN A 134 12.24 10.20 1.08
N TYR A 135 11.40 10.26 2.10
CA TYR A 135 9.95 10.35 1.94
C TYR A 135 9.54 11.82 1.77
N ASP A 136 9.16 12.18 0.54
CA ASP A 136 8.61 13.49 0.22
C ASP A 136 7.27 13.29 -0.48
N SER A 137 6.22 13.09 0.33
CA SER A 137 4.86 12.87 -0.16
C SER A 137 4.32 14.06 -0.96
N LYS A 138 4.83 15.28 -0.73
CA LYS A 138 4.50 16.47 -1.52
C LYS A 138 4.97 16.37 -2.97
N LYS A 139 5.97 15.53 -3.26
CA LYS A 139 6.46 15.28 -4.62
C LYS A 139 5.66 14.21 -5.37
N SER A 140 4.88 13.37 -4.67
CA SER A 140 4.23 12.23 -5.31
C SER A 140 2.86 11.88 -4.68
N PRO A 141 1.78 12.33 -5.32
CA PRO A 141 0.40 11.98 -4.96
C PRO A 141 0.14 10.48 -4.80
N SER A 142 0.70 9.67 -5.70
CA SER A 142 0.52 8.23 -5.68
C SER A 142 1.22 7.57 -4.51
N LEU A 143 2.36 8.13 -4.06
CA LEU A 143 3.03 7.63 -2.87
C LEU A 143 2.20 7.92 -1.62
N PHE A 144 1.64 9.13 -1.52
CA PHE A 144 0.73 9.50 -0.43
C PHE A 144 -0.49 8.57 -0.36
N SER A 145 -1.17 8.32 -1.47
CA SER A 145 -2.38 7.48 -1.47
C SER A 145 -2.09 6.04 -1.06
N GLU A 146 -0.98 5.45 -1.53
CA GLU A 146 -0.56 4.11 -1.13
C GLU A 146 -0.08 4.06 0.33
N ALA A 147 0.54 5.11 0.85
CA ALA A 147 0.91 5.22 2.25
C ALA A 147 -0.31 5.23 3.17
N VAL A 148 -1.31 6.07 2.87
CA VAL A 148 -2.57 6.12 3.61
C VAL A 148 -3.27 4.76 3.57
N LEU A 149 -3.34 4.15 2.39
CA LEU A 149 -3.96 2.83 2.20
C LEU A 149 -3.28 1.73 3.02
N LEU A 150 -1.95 1.70 3.00
CA LEU A 150 -1.16 0.71 3.75
C LEU A 150 -1.27 0.89 5.26
N LEU A 151 -1.12 2.13 5.76
CA LEU A 151 -1.22 2.42 7.19
C LEU A 151 -2.61 2.09 7.74
N GLY A 152 -3.66 2.46 7.01
CA GLY A 152 -5.03 2.07 7.33
C GLY A 152 -5.17 0.55 7.43
N SER A 153 -4.63 -0.18 6.46
CA SER A 153 -4.70 -1.64 6.42
C SER A 153 -3.96 -2.33 7.57
N PHE A 154 -2.80 -1.82 7.97
CA PHE A 154 -2.07 -2.32 9.14
C PHE A 154 -2.83 -2.02 10.45
N SER A 155 -3.41 -0.82 10.57
CA SER A 155 -4.21 -0.48 11.77
C SER A 155 -5.47 -1.35 11.90
N PHE A 156 -6.04 -1.81 10.79
CA PHE A 156 -7.19 -2.72 10.75
C PHE A 156 -6.79 -4.20 10.92
N ALA A 157 -5.53 -4.56 10.65
CA ALA A 157 -5.10 -5.95 10.63
C ALA A 157 -5.34 -6.63 12.00
N PRO A 158 -6.11 -7.74 12.08
CA PRO A 158 -6.46 -8.37 13.35
C PRO A 158 -5.26 -8.85 14.15
N LEU A 159 -4.21 -9.31 13.45
CA LEU A 159 -3.00 -9.90 14.05
C LEU A 159 -1.89 -8.88 14.33
N ALA A 160 -2.08 -7.60 14.00
CA ALA A 160 -1.14 -6.54 14.37
C ALA A 160 -1.18 -6.30 15.88
N SER A 161 -0.02 -6.06 16.49
CA SER A 161 0.03 -5.64 17.89
C SER A 161 -0.65 -4.29 18.08
N GLU A 162 -1.11 -4.02 19.30
CA GLU A 162 -1.77 -2.77 19.62
C GLU A 162 -0.85 -1.55 19.49
N ILE A 163 0.46 -1.75 19.71
CA ILE A 163 1.49 -0.74 19.51
C ILE A 163 1.58 -0.41 18.02
N SER A 164 1.73 -1.43 17.16
CA SER A 164 1.80 -1.23 15.71
C SER A 164 0.56 -0.54 15.14
N LYS A 165 -0.65 -0.91 15.61
CA LYS A 165 -1.89 -0.23 15.21
C LYS A 165 -1.86 1.25 15.59
N THR A 166 -1.41 1.57 16.81
CA THR A 166 -1.33 2.95 17.29
C THR A 166 -0.32 3.76 16.47
N VAL A 167 0.87 3.20 16.21
CA VAL A 167 1.90 3.82 15.35
C VAL A 167 1.34 4.09 13.95
N CYS A 168 0.62 3.14 13.36
CA CYS A 168 0.01 3.36 12.04
C CYS A 168 -1.02 4.49 12.04
N LEU A 169 -1.86 4.59 13.08
CA LEU A 169 -2.86 5.64 13.20
C LEU A 169 -2.22 7.02 13.42
N GLU A 170 -1.16 7.10 14.24
CA GLU A 170 -0.37 8.31 14.45
C GLU A 170 0.28 8.80 13.16
N LEU A 171 0.96 7.91 12.42
CA LEU A 171 1.58 8.22 11.14
C LEU A 171 0.54 8.67 10.11
N LEU A 172 -0.60 8.00 10.07
CA LEU A 172 -1.70 8.36 9.18
C LEU A 172 -2.20 9.77 9.50
N CYS A 173 -2.42 10.11 10.77
CA CYS A 173 -2.84 11.46 11.15
C CYS A 173 -1.82 12.52 10.76
N LYS A 174 -0.51 12.25 10.92
CA LYS A 174 0.55 13.16 10.48
C LYS A 174 0.50 13.39 8.96
N LEU A 175 0.40 12.32 8.17
CA LEU A 175 0.28 12.41 6.72
C LEU A 175 -0.95 13.22 6.30
N LEU A 176 -2.10 12.95 6.90
CA LEU A 176 -3.34 13.66 6.58
C LEU A 176 -3.24 15.15 6.95
N ALA A 177 -2.70 15.49 8.12
CA ALA A 177 -2.55 16.87 8.57
C ALA A 177 -1.60 17.70 7.68
N GLU A 178 -0.51 17.09 7.20
CA GLU A 178 0.48 17.77 6.37
C GLU A 178 0.03 17.99 4.92
N GLU A 179 -0.93 17.21 4.42
CA GLU A 179 -1.25 17.12 2.99
C GLU A 179 -2.71 17.43 2.61
N TYR A 180 -3.47 17.99 3.55
CA TYR A 180 -4.88 18.36 3.37
C TYR A 180 -5.16 19.15 2.08
N GLN A 181 -4.25 20.03 1.68
CA GLN A 181 -4.41 20.88 0.48
C GLN A 181 -4.33 20.11 -0.85
N LEU A 182 -3.76 18.91 -0.85
CA LEU A 182 -3.51 18.18 -2.08
C LEU A 182 -4.71 17.31 -2.53
N LEU A 183 -5.65 16.99 -1.63
CA LEU A 183 -6.80 16.14 -1.94
C LEU A 183 -7.70 16.69 -3.04
N GLY A 184 -7.83 18.02 -3.13
CA GLY A 184 -8.58 18.67 -4.22
C GLY A 184 -7.98 18.45 -5.62
N SER A 185 -6.70 18.07 -5.70
CA SER A 185 -6.00 17.76 -6.97
C SER A 185 -5.99 16.28 -7.33
N PHE A 186 -6.53 15.40 -6.48
CA PHE A 186 -6.34 13.95 -6.52
C PHE A 186 -7.53 13.14 -7.06
N SER A 187 -8.24 13.66 -8.05
CA SER A 187 -9.48 13.04 -8.57
C SER A 187 -9.36 11.53 -8.85
N GLY A 188 -8.20 11.04 -9.30
CA GLY A 188 -7.96 9.61 -9.55
C GLY A 188 -7.58 8.73 -8.35
N LEU A 189 -7.15 9.31 -7.22
CA LEU A 189 -6.58 8.61 -6.05
C LEU A 189 -7.47 8.66 -4.81
N ILE A 190 -8.63 9.33 -4.91
CA ILE A 190 -9.64 9.39 -3.85
C ILE A 190 -10.05 7.98 -3.36
N PRO A 191 -10.26 6.96 -4.21
CA PRO A 191 -10.65 5.63 -3.75
C PRO A 191 -9.63 5.00 -2.80
N GLU A 192 -8.33 5.10 -3.10
CA GLU A 192 -7.24 4.60 -2.25
C GLU A 192 -7.20 5.30 -0.89
N VAL A 193 -7.29 6.63 -0.90
CA VAL A 193 -7.27 7.43 0.33
C VAL A 193 -8.46 7.10 1.22
N LEU A 194 -9.68 7.10 0.65
CA LEU A 194 -10.89 6.76 1.40
C LEU A 194 -10.89 5.33 1.90
N ALA A 195 -10.35 4.38 1.14
CA ALA A 195 -10.19 3.01 1.59
C ALA A 195 -9.25 2.91 2.78
N GLY A 196 -8.08 3.56 2.72
CA GLY A 196 -7.12 3.64 3.82
C GLY A 196 -7.76 4.23 5.09
N ILE A 197 -8.47 5.35 4.94
CA ILE A 197 -9.17 5.96 6.06
C ILE A 197 -10.28 5.04 6.61
N GLY A 198 -11.05 4.39 5.74
CA GLY A 198 -12.09 3.45 6.14
C GLY A 198 -11.53 2.28 6.95
N TYR A 199 -10.37 1.75 6.56
CA TYR A 199 -9.66 0.74 7.36
C TYR A 199 -9.21 1.30 8.72
N ALA A 200 -8.68 2.51 8.75
CA ALA A 200 -8.26 3.17 9.99
C ALA A 200 -9.41 3.36 10.98
N LEU A 201 -10.56 3.85 10.52
CA LEU A 201 -11.77 4.01 11.33
C LEU A 201 -12.36 2.68 11.80
N SER A 202 -12.09 1.59 11.07
CA SER A 202 -12.53 0.24 11.43
C SER A 202 -11.53 -0.48 12.35
N SER A 203 -10.44 0.17 12.75
CA SER A 203 -9.47 -0.41 13.68
C SER A 203 -10.12 -0.72 15.04
N SER A 204 -9.59 -1.72 15.74
CA SER A 204 -9.96 -1.97 17.14
C SER A 204 -9.49 -0.88 18.11
N LYS A 205 -8.66 0.05 17.64
CA LYS A 205 -8.24 1.24 18.39
C LYS A 205 -9.06 2.45 17.97
N SER A 206 -9.55 3.18 18.98
CA SER A 206 -10.22 4.47 18.81
C SER A 206 -9.28 5.66 18.95
N VAL A 207 -7.98 5.42 19.17
CA VAL A 207 -6.98 6.48 19.26
C VAL A 207 -6.94 7.20 17.91
N HIS A 208 -7.13 8.52 17.93
CA HIS A 208 -7.27 9.37 16.74
C HIS A 208 -8.54 9.21 15.88
N PHE A 209 -9.54 8.44 16.31
CA PHE A 209 -10.80 8.28 15.57
C PHE A 209 -11.45 9.64 15.23
N VAL A 210 -11.54 10.53 16.22
CA VAL A 210 -12.12 11.86 16.05
C VAL A 210 -11.34 12.68 15.03
N THR A 211 -10.00 12.67 15.10
CA THR A 211 -9.13 13.39 14.16
C THR A 211 -9.30 12.90 12.72
N ILE A 212 -9.35 11.58 12.54
CA ILE A 212 -9.51 10.96 11.22
C ILE A 212 -10.92 11.23 10.66
N LEU A 213 -11.95 11.18 11.50
CA LEU A 213 -13.32 11.50 11.11
C LEU A 213 -13.47 12.98 10.74
N ASP A 214 -12.91 13.88 11.54
CA ASP A 214 -12.88 15.32 11.29
C ASP A 214 -12.20 15.62 9.94
N PHE A 215 -11.07 14.95 9.67
CA PHE A 215 -10.40 15.03 8.38
C PHE A 215 -11.33 14.64 7.22
N ILE A 216 -12.04 13.50 7.30
CA ILE A 216 -12.99 13.10 6.25
C ILE A 216 -14.06 14.15 6.06
N LEU A 217 -14.68 14.62 7.15
CA LEU A 217 -15.78 15.58 7.09
C LEU A 217 -15.32 16.91 6.48
N SER A 218 -14.11 17.35 6.81
CA SER A 218 -13.54 18.58 6.29
C SER A 218 -13.34 18.57 4.76
N ILE A 219 -13.12 17.39 4.15
CA ILE A 219 -13.06 17.24 2.68
C ILE A 219 -14.34 17.75 2.00
N TRP A 220 -15.48 17.63 2.69
CA TRP A 220 -16.81 17.95 2.13
C TRP A 220 -17.28 19.39 2.41
N GLY A 221 -16.56 20.15 3.25
CA GLY A 221 -16.75 21.60 3.47
C GLY A 221 -18.19 22.04 3.68
#